data_AF-A0A701Z177-F1
#
_entry.id   AF-A0A701Z177-F1
#
_cell.length_a   1.000
_cell.length_b   1.000
_cell.length_c   1.000
_cell.angle_alpha   90.00
_cell.angle_beta   90.00
_cell.angle_gamma   90.00
#
_symmetry.space_group_name_H-M   'P 1'
#
loop_
_entity.id
_entity.type
_entity.pdbx_description
1 polymer ?
#
loop_
_entity_poly.entity_id
_entity_poly.type
_entity_poly.pdbx_seq_one_letter_code
_entity_poly.pdbx_strand_id
1 'polypeptide(L)'
;MKISYPIRDKDGKAFRSLAEIMRLVDGEAHGTWLLGGNGLWHGAVHISDVSNPYSALTPDTLSSGKPVPLQFMADGTIAAYRINNDYLKAPWKGQELRYSSTFVLVKSLCQPDPQKQESWLEFYSLYMHLAPVKDYPASPCYKVRDGHSGIRLRKYTEGKNGLPDGQESGDTRLYQAPPAAGKSLGAGDRVVLSRTGRFYVTKHNEATLTTFGLVHLLKGETAGNEQYWVTLDPALMEPDGEIQALMPAWMQKAKEKGVFDWVQPGGETEEWKVSAGTPVGFMGCEDYPGSEGGQVEREWFVHLEVLSADPKMPKFLSNPAGVKGEKRTVLAPKGKILYTRQMTDAQATFTATSATLGAQCVLPREATTP
;
A
#
# COMPACT_ATOMS: atom_id res chain seq x y z
N MET A 1 -1.33 16.90 10.53
CA MET A 1 -1.07 16.09 9.31
C MET A 1 -1.42 14.64 9.60
N LYS A 2 -2.16 13.98 8.72
CA LYS A 2 -2.39 12.53 8.82
C LYS A 2 -1.12 11.82 8.37
N ILE A 3 -0.67 10.84 9.14
CA ILE A 3 0.47 9.98 8.78
C ILE A 3 -0.02 8.55 8.68
N SER A 4 0.45 7.82 7.69
CA SER A 4 0.21 6.39 7.49
C SER A 4 1.54 5.70 7.27
N TYR A 5 1.61 4.43 7.64
CA TYR A 5 2.76 3.62 7.28
C TYR A 5 2.74 3.31 5.78
N PRO A 6 3.91 3.15 5.13
CA PRO A 6 4.00 2.91 3.69
C PRO A 6 3.52 1.50 3.29
N ILE A 7 3.42 0.58 4.25
CA ILE A 7 2.93 -0.78 4.08
C ILE A 7 1.84 -1.12 5.09
N ARG A 8 1.09 -2.16 4.76
CA ARG A 8 0.12 -2.85 5.62
C ARG A 8 0.62 -4.25 5.91
N ASP A 9 0.09 -4.88 6.95
CA ASP A 9 0.41 -6.27 7.23
C ASP A 9 -0.12 -7.21 6.13
N LYS A 10 0.19 -8.51 6.25
CA LYS A 10 -0.25 -9.57 5.33
C LYS A 10 -1.77 -9.71 5.17
N ASP A 11 -2.56 -9.18 6.10
CA ASP A 11 -4.02 -9.17 6.03
C ASP A 11 -4.56 -7.85 5.44
N GLY A 12 -3.68 -6.93 5.03
CA GLY A 12 -4.04 -5.59 4.59
C GLY A 12 -4.44 -4.66 5.74
N LYS A 13 -4.08 -4.97 7.00
CA LYS A 13 -4.40 -4.13 8.16
C LYS A 13 -3.26 -3.17 8.47
N ALA A 14 -3.60 -2.10 9.18
CA ALA A 14 -2.60 -1.14 9.64
C ALA A 14 -1.79 -1.75 10.80
N PHE A 15 -0.48 -1.54 10.77
CA PHE A 15 0.41 -1.88 11.89
C PHE A 15 0.03 -1.09 13.15
N ARG A 16 0.22 -1.72 14.30
CA ARG A 16 -0.19 -1.16 15.60
C ARG A 16 0.86 -0.23 16.19
N SER A 17 2.12 -0.39 15.78
CA SER A 17 3.24 0.41 16.31
C SER A 17 4.40 0.51 15.32
N LEU A 18 5.25 1.51 15.53
CA LEU A 18 6.49 1.68 14.76
C LEU A 18 7.41 0.46 14.94
N ALA A 19 7.44 -0.12 16.13
CA ALA A 19 8.29 -1.27 16.44
C ALA A 19 7.91 -2.53 15.67
N GLU A 20 6.67 -2.66 15.21
CA GLU A 20 6.28 -3.78 14.33
C GLU A 20 6.88 -3.60 12.93
N ILE A 21 6.88 -2.39 12.40
CA ILE A 21 7.43 -2.10 11.06
C ILE A 21 8.95 -2.12 11.08
N MET A 22 9.56 -1.51 12.10
CA MET A 22 11.02 -1.53 12.19
C MET A 22 11.56 -2.96 12.26
N ARG A 23 10.86 -3.89 12.93
CA ARG A 23 11.23 -5.31 12.91
C ARG A 23 11.20 -5.95 11.52
N LEU A 24 10.32 -5.48 10.63
CA LEU A 24 10.29 -5.92 9.23
C LEU A 24 11.45 -5.33 8.45
N VAL A 25 11.66 -4.00 8.58
CA VAL A 25 12.76 -3.28 7.92
C VAL A 25 14.12 -3.79 8.37
N ASP A 26 14.30 -4.08 9.66
CA ASP A 26 15.55 -4.62 10.22
C ASP A 26 15.83 -6.05 9.72
N GLY A 27 14.81 -6.75 9.21
CA GLY A 27 14.91 -8.07 8.60
C GLY A 27 15.21 -8.06 7.10
N GLU A 28 15.22 -6.88 6.46
CA GLU A 28 15.56 -6.74 5.05
C GLU A 28 17.03 -7.04 4.82
N ALA A 29 17.33 -7.86 3.82
CA ALA A 29 18.70 -8.21 3.47
C ALA A 29 19.47 -7.00 2.89
N HIS A 30 18.73 -6.07 2.29
CA HIS A 30 19.28 -4.93 1.57
C HIS A 30 18.69 -3.61 2.06
N GLY A 31 19.52 -2.57 2.02
CA GLY A 31 19.06 -1.20 2.14
C GLY A 31 18.39 -0.79 3.46
N THR A 32 18.97 -1.12 4.61
CA THR A 32 18.61 -0.39 5.85
C THR A 32 19.27 0.98 5.87
N TRP A 33 18.61 1.95 6.48
CA TRP A 33 19.24 3.24 6.75
C TRP A 33 20.24 3.07 7.90
N LEU A 34 21.50 3.52 7.83
CA LEU A 34 22.17 4.40 6.86
C LEU A 34 23.15 3.65 5.93
N LEU A 35 23.34 2.35 6.14
CA LEU A 35 24.36 1.56 5.48
C LEU A 35 23.70 0.33 4.86
N GLY A 36 23.75 0.22 3.53
CA GLY A 36 23.17 -0.91 2.81
C GLY A 36 23.94 -2.20 3.08
N GLY A 37 23.32 -3.35 2.83
CA GLY A 37 23.96 -4.67 2.96
C GLY A 37 25.21 -4.86 2.07
N ASN A 38 25.38 -4.01 1.06
CA ASN A 38 26.57 -3.92 0.21
C ASN A 38 27.72 -3.07 0.81
N GLY A 39 27.57 -2.55 2.03
CA GLY A 39 28.57 -1.71 2.70
C GLY A 39 28.61 -0.26 2.21
N LEU A 40 27.66 0.16 1.37
CA LEU A 40 27.59 1.52 0.84
C LEU A 40 26.64 2.40 1.64
N TRP A 41 26.87 3.72 1.57
CA TRP A 41 25.93 4.71 2.10
C TRP A 41 24.55 4.54 1.46
N HIS A 42 23.52 4.54 2.29
CA HIS A 42 22.14 4.33 1.89
C HIS A 42 21.22 5.36 2.53
N GLY A 43 20.64 6.25 1.71
CA GLY A 43 19.78 7.36 2.16
C GLY A 43 18.35 6.96 2.51
N ALA A 44 18.01 5.68 2.44
CA ALA A 44 16.63 5.22 2.37
C ALA A 44 16.42 3.91 3.14
N VAL A 45 15.20 3.37 3.03
CA VAL A 45 14.87 2.00 3.42
C VAL A 45 14.38 1.23 2.19
N HIS A 46 14.69 -0.06 2.11
CA HIS A 46 14.03 -0.97 1.19
C HIS A 46 12.89 -1.68 1.91
N ILE A 47 11.86 -2.01 1.15
CA ILE A 47 10.83 -2.96 1.57
C ILE A 47 10.68 -3.95 0.43
N SER A 48 10.93 -5.24 0.69
CA SER A 48 10.90 -6.30 -0.30
C SER A 48 9.69 -7.24 -0.12
N ASP A 49 9.54 -8.17 -1.05
CA ASP A 49 8.61 -9.29 -0.96
C ASP A 49 8.96 -10.29 0.14
N VAL A 50 10.17 -10.23 0.72
CA VAL A 50 10.51 -11.02 1.92
C VAL A 50 9.73 -10.54 3.14
N SER A 51 9.65 -9.22 3.37
CA SER A 51 8.94 -8.67 4.52
C SER A 51 7.47 -8.37 4.22
N ASN A 52 7.13 -8.10 2.96
CA ASN A 52 5.78 -7.70 2.55
C ASN A 52 5.33 -8.33 1.20
N PRO A 53 5.20 -9.66 1.11
CA PRO A 53 5.00 -10.40 -0.16
C PRO A 53 3.75 -10.00 -0.95
N TYR A 54 2.68 -9.60 -0.25
CA TYR A 54 1.42 -9.21 -0.90
C TYR A 54 1.49 -7.85 -1.61
N SER A 55 2.59 -7.09 -1.46
CA SER A 55 2.84 -5.84 -2.20
C SER A 55 3.57 -6.02 -3.52
N ALA A 56 3.83 -7.27 -3.94
CA ALA A 56 4.29 -7.60 -5.28
C ALA A 56 3.16 -8.24 -6.10
N LEU A 57 2.99 -7.83 -7.36
CA LEU A 57 1.98 -8.38 -8.28
C LEU A 57 2.45 -9.69 -8.93
N THR A 58 2.89 -10.65 -8.12
CA THR A 58 3.28 -11.98 -8.59
C THR A 58 2.06 -12.83 -8.94
N PRO A 59 2.21 -13.88 -9.77
CA PRO A 59 1.12 -14.82 -10.04
C PRO A 59 0.50 -15.42 -8.76
N ASP A 60 1.31 -15.69 -7.74
CA ASP A 60 0.86 -16.22 -6.46
C ASP A 60 0.03 -15.20 -5.68
N THR A 61 0.49 -13.95 -5.61
CA THR A 61 -0.27 -12.87 -4.95
C THR A 61 -1.59 -12.59 -5.68
N LEU A 62 -1.58 -12.57 -7.01
CA LEU A 62 -2.78 -12.36 -7.81
C LEU A 62 -3.79 -13.50 -7.65
N SER A 63 -3.32 -14.76 -7.69
CA SER A 63 -4.18 -15.94 -7.51
C SER A 63 -4.75 -16.06 -6.09
N SER A 64 -4.05 -15.55 -5.07
CA SER A 64 -4.58 -15.43 -3.70
C SER A 64 -5.77 -14.46 -3.59
N GLY A 65 -5.91 -13.53 -4.56
CA GLY A 65 -6.93 -12.49 -4.58
C GLY A 65 -6.73 -11.39 -3.53
N LYS A 66 -5.55 -11.31 -2.89
CA LYS A 66 -5.23 -10.34 -1.82
C LYS A 66 -3.97 -9.50 -2.09
N PRO A 67 -3.80 -8.89 -3.28
CA PRO A 67 -2.74 -7.91 -3.47
C PRO A 67 -2.99 -6.69 -2.57
N VAL A 68 -1.95 -6.26 -1.85
CA VAL A 68 -1.99 -5.11 -0.93
C VAL A 68 -0.99 -4.05 -1.40
N PRO A 69 -1.43 -2.87 -1.86
CA PRO A 69 -0.52 -1.87 -2.37
C PRO A 69 0.27 -1.16 -1.25
N LEU A 70 1.41 -0.59 -1.65
CA LEU A 70 2.12 0.43 -0.88
C LEU A 70 1.23 1.67 -0.71
N GLN A 71 1.46 2.46 0.33
CA GLN A 71 0.62 3.60 0.70
C GLN A 71 1.37 4.92 0.80
N PHE A 72 0.69 6.02 0.47
CA PHE A 72 1.22 7.35 0.67
C PHE A 72 1.34 7.58 2.18
N MET A 73 2.52 7.98 2.65
CA MET A 73 2.78 8.16 4.08
C MET A 73 2.13 9.42 4.64
N ALA A 74 1.95 10.44 3.81
CA ALA A 74 1.40 11.73 4.18
C ALA A 74 0.48 12.26 3.08
N ASP A 75 -0.37 13.22 3.45
CA ASP A 75 -1.08 14.04 2.48
C ASP A 75 -0.08 14.94 1.76
N GLY A 76 -0.26 15.13 0.46
CA GLY A 76 0.66 15.93 -0.34
C GLY A 76 0.23 16.10 -1.78
N THR A 77 1.15 16.59 -2.60
CA THR A 77 0.96 16.73 -4.04
C THR A 77 2.14 16.07 -4.76
N ILE A 78 1.86 15.29 -5.79
CA ILE A 78 2.91 14.71 -6.63
C ILE A 78 3.66 15.88 -7.31
N ALA A 79 4.97 15.96 -7.07
CA ALA A 79 5.86 16.99 -7.61
C ALA A 79 6.62 16.51 -8.84
N ALA A 80 6.87 15.21 -8.94
CA ALA A 80 7.40 14.56 -10.13
C ALA A 80 7.04 13.08 -10.12
N TYR A 81 6.95 12.47 -11.29
CA TYR A 81 6.81 11.03 -11.43
C TYR A 81 7.46 10.53 -12.71
N ARG A 82 7.66 9.23 -12.78
CA ARG A 82 7.93 8.48 -14.00
C ARG A 82 7.15 7.18 -13.92
N ILE A 83 6.51 6.80 -15.01
CA ILE A 83 5.93 5.46 -15.14
C ILE A 83 6.58 4.73 -16.31
N ASN A 84 7.01 3.50 -16.09
CA ASN A 84 7.43 2.64 -17.19
C ASN A 84 6.22 1.90 -17.76
N ASN A 85 6.16 1.75 -19.08
CA ASN A 85 5.12 0.92 -19.68
C ASN A 85 5.41 -0.57 -19.40
N ASP A 86 6.66 -0.96 -19.56
CA ASP A 86 7.21 -2.28 -19.32
C ASP A 86 8.55 -2.15 -18.59
N TYR A 87 9.11 -3.23 -18.08
CA TYR A 87 10.45 -3.20 -17.49
C TYR A 87 11.49 -2.72 -18.50
N LEU A 88 12.39 -1.86 -18.01
CA LEU A 88 13.62 -1.54 -18.74
C LEU A 88 14.60 -2.69 -18.60
N LYS A 89 15.57 -2.76 -19.51
CA LYS A 89 16.56 -3.84 -19.54
C LYS A 89 17.96 -3.30 -19.69
N ALA A 90 18.91 -3.89 -18.96
CA ALA A 90 20.33 -3.59 -19.07
C ALA A 90 21.12 -4.87 -19.41
N PRO A 91 22.11 -4.80 -20.31
CA PRO A 91 22.92 -5.96 -20.66
C PRO A 91 23.91 -6.29 -19.54
N TRP A 92 24.00 -7.57 -19.18
CA TRP A 92 25.00 -8.10 -18.24
C TRP A 92 25.43 -9.51 -18.64
N LYS A 93 26.70 -9.70 -18.98
CA LYS A 93 27.29 -11.01 -19.33
C LYS A 93 26.46 -11.83 -20.35
N GLY A 94 25.89 -11.17 -21.36
CA GLY A 94 25.06 -11.82 -22.38
C GLY A 94 23.60 -12.09 -21.97
N GLN A 95 23.20 -11.65 -20.78
CA GLN A 95 21.82 -11.65 -20.31
C GLN A 95 21.25 -10.22 -20.31
N GLU A 96 19.93 -10.10 -20.32
CA GLU A 96 19.23 -8.83 -20.10
C GLU A 96 18.63 -8.84 -18.69
N LEU A 97 19.13 -7.97 -17.82
CA LEU A 97 18.60 -7.79 -16.48
C LEU A 97 17.48 -6.75 -16.53
N ARG A 98 16.30 -7.11 -16.01
CA ARG A 98 15.16 -6.19 -15.92
C ARG A 98 15.30 -5.26 -14.72
N TYR A 99 14.77 -4.05 -14.84
CA TYR A 99 14.61 -3.13 -13.72
C TYR A 99 13.45 -2.17 -13.98
N SER A 100 12.85 -1.65 -12.91
CA SER A 100 11.87 -0.57 -13.01
C SER A 100 12.47 0.74 -12.52
N SER A 101 12.28 1.79 -13.30
CA SER A 101 12.56 3.18 -12.93
C SER A 101 11.28 3.96 -12.61
N THR A 102 10.14 3.26 -12.46
CA THR A 102 8.88 3.89 -12.07
C THR A 102 9.04 4.47 -10.67
N PHE A 103 8.75 5.76 -10.54
CA PHE A 103 8.81 6.45 -9.26
C PHE A 103 7.73 7.51 -9.14
N VAL A 104 7.43 7.89 -7.90
CA VAL A 104 6.65 9.08 -7.58
C VAL A 104 7.31 9.84 -6.43
N LEU A 105 7.43 11.15 -6.62
CA LEU A 105 7.95 12.10 -5.63
C LEU A 105 6.79 12.97 -5.16
N VAL A 106 6.47 12.90 -3.87
CA VAL A 106 5.37 13.65 -3.25
C VAL A 106 5.91 14.75 -2.36
N LYS A 107 5.51 15.99 -2.64
CA LYS A 107 5.73 17.15 -1.79
C LYS A 107 4.65 17.23 -0.72
N SER A 108 5.06 17.29 0.53
CA SER A 108 4.19 17.34 1.70
C SER A 108 4.56 18.52 2.59
N LEU A 109 3.58 19.03 3.33
CA LEU A 109 3.79 20.15 4.25
C LEU A 109 3.34 19.76 5.66
N CYS A 110 4.29 19.64 6.57
CA CYS A 110 4.02 19.48 7.99
C CYS A 110 3.75 20.87 8.60
N GLN A 111 2.56 21.05 9.16
CA GLN A 111 2.12 22.29 9.81
C GLN A 111 1.74 21.99 11.27
N PRO A 112 2.72 21.87 12.18
CA PRO A 112 2.46 21.61 13.59
C PRO A 112 1.52 22.63 14.24
N ASP A 113 1.67 23.91 13.87
CA ASP A 113 0.80 25.01 14.30
C ASP A 113 0.48 25.90 13.08
N PRO A 114 -0.78 25.96 12.61
CA PRO A 114 -1.17 26.77 11.45
C PRO A 114 -0.93 28.27 11.60
N GLN A 115 -0.75 28.79 12.82
CA GLN A 115 -0.50 30.21 13.06
C GLN A 115 1.00 30.55 13.09
N LYS A 116 1.88 29.55 13.14
CA LYS A 116 3.34 29.71 13.28
C LYS A 116 4.06 29.12 12.08
N GLN A 117 4.07 29.84 10.96
CA GLN A 117 4.62 29.36 9.68
C GLN A 117 6.13 29.03 9.76
N GLU A 118 6.87 29.67 10.66
CA GLU A 118 8.27 29.38 10.96
C GLU A 118 8.49 27.98 11.54
N SER A 119 7.41 27.36 12.05
CA SER A 119 7.40 25.97 12.54
C SER A 119 6.94 24.96 11.50
N TRP A 120 6.64 25.38 10.27
CA TRP A 120 6.23 24.46 9.20
C TRP A 120 7.45 23.86 8.52
N LEU A 121 7.32 22.63 8.04
CA LEU A 121 8.36 21.93 7.30
C LEU A 121 7.82 21.32 6.02
N GLU A 122 8.38 21.75 4.90
CA GLU A 122 8.24 21.07 3.61
C GLU A 122 9.17 19.86 3.57
N PHE A 123 8.66 18.73 3.12
CA PHE A 123 9.45 17.52 2.90
C PHE A 123 8.91 16.74 1.71
N TYR A 124 9.72 15.83 1.21
CA TYR A 124 9.40 14.99 0.07
C TYR A 124 9.46 13.53 0.47
N SER A 125 8.53 12.74 -0.05
CA SER A 125 8.56 11.27 0.01
C SER A 125 8.75 10.72 -1.39
N LEU A 126 9.83 9.98 -1.60
CA LEU A 126 10.21 9.39 -2.86
C LEU A 126 10.01 7.87 -2.78
N TYR A 127 9.19 7.35 -3.68
CA TYR A 127 8.94 5.93 -3.87
C TYR A 127 9.52 5.52 -5.22
N MET A 128 10.54 4.66 -5.24
CA MET A 128 11.20 4.19 -6.47
C MET A 128 11.10 2.68 -6.63
N HIS A 129 11.35 2.20 -7.84
CA HIS A 129 11.24 0.79 -8.23
C HIS A 129 9.81 0.26 -8.11
N LEU A 130 8.79 1.08 -8.39
CA LEU A 130 7.40 0.61 -8.43
C LEU A 130 7.14 -0.26 -9.68
N ALA A 131 6.10 -1.10 -9.65
CA ALA A 131 5.72 -1.95 -10.77
C ALA A 131 5.39 -1.13 -12.04
N PRO A 132 5.81 -1.56 -13.24
CA PRO A 132 5.43 -0.93 -14.50
C PRO A 132 3.96 -1.16 -14.83
N VAL A 133 3.42 -0.40 -15.80
CA VAL A 133 2.00 -0.47 -16.21
C VAL A 133 1.56 -1.88 -16.61
N LYS A 134 2.41 -2.65 -17.30
CA LYS A 134 2.07 -4.01 -17.76
C LYS A 134 1.93 -5.06 -16.67
N ASP A 135 2.46 -4.82 -15.47
CA ASP A 135 2.32 -5.76 -14.35
C ASP A 135 0.94 -5.69 -13.70
N TYR A 136 0.20 -4.59 -13.92
CA TYR A 136 -1.15 -4.45 -13.41
C TYR A 136 -2.12 -5.28 -14.26
N PRO A 137 -2.83 -6.27 -13.69
CA PRO A 137 -3.72 -7.13 -14.46
C PRO A 137 -4.94 -6.34 -14.94
N ALA A 138 -5.32 -6.58 -16.20
CA ALA A 138 -6.62 -6.17 -16.71
C ALA A 138 -7.71 -7.06 -16.09
N SER A 139 -8.73 -6.43 -15.52
CA SER A 139 -9.86 -7.10 -14.87
C SER A 139 -11.12 -6.83 -15.69
N PRO A 140 -11.88 -7.86 -16.08
CA PRO A 140 -13.11 -7.69 -16.85
C PRO A 140 -14.14 -6.85 -16.11
N CYS A 141 -14.83 -5.99 -16.84
CA CYS A 141 -15.93 -5.19 -16.34
C CYS A 141 -17.25 -5.71 -16.89
N TYR A 142 -18.29 -5.56 -16.08
CA TYR A 142 -19.67 -5.81 -16.48
C TYR A 142 -20.53 -4.61 -16.13
N LYS A 143 -21.56 -4.39 -16.95
CA LYS A 143 -22.56 -3.35 -16.75
C LYS A 143 -23.94 -3.98 -16.71
N VAL A 144 -24.83 -3.45 -15.87
CA VAL A 144 -26.24 -3.82 -15.91
C VAL A 144 -26.84 -3.33 -17.23
N ARG A 145 -27.50 -4.22 -17.96
CA ARG A 145 -28.16 -3.89 -19.24
C ARG A 145 -29.24 -2.82 -19.07
N ASP A 146 -29.46 -2.05 -20.12
CA ASP A 146 -30.52 -1.05 -20.16
C ASP A 146 -31.91 -1.68 -19.92
N GLY A 147 -32.76 -1.00 -19.16
CA GLY A 147 -34.08 -1.51 -18.78
C GLY A 147 -34.09 -2.52 -17.62
N HIS A 148 -32.92 -2.95 -17.13
CA HIS A 148 -32.82 -3.83 -15.96
C HIS A 148 -32.40 -3.06 -14.71
N SER A 149 -33.00 -3.39 -13.56
CA SER A 149 -32.66 -2.80 -12.26
C SER A 149 -32.99 -3.75 -11.12
N GLY A 150 -32.57 -3.41 -9.90
CA GLY A 150 -32.83 -4.23 -8.72
C GLY A 150 -31.97 -5.50 -8.66
N ILE A 151 -30.84 -5.52 -9.37
CA ILE A 151 -29.92 -6.66 -9.37
C ILE A 151 -29.25 -6.74 -8.01
N ARG A 152 -29.63 -7.74 -7.22
CA ARG A 152 -29.22 -7.82 -5.81
C ARG A 152 -27.72 -8.08 -5.67
N LEU A 153 -27.06 -7.24 -4.89
CA LEU A 153 -25.74 -7.53 -4.36
C LEU A 153 -25.87 -8.47 -3.17
N ARG A 154 -24.99 -9.48 -3.13
CA ARG A 154 -24.96 -10.50 -2.07
C ARG A 154 -23.65 -10.39 -1.30
N LYS A 155 -23.71 -10.73 -0.01
CA LYS A 155 -22.56 -10.61 0.90
C LYS A 155 -21.44 -11.55 0.48
N TYR A 156 -20.21 -11.06 0.47
CA TYR A 156 -19.02 -11.91 0.40
C TYR A 156 -18.60 -12.38 1.80
N THR A 157 -18.13 -13.62 1.89
CA THR A 157 -17.49 -14.17 3.09
C THR A 157 -16.29 -14.95 2.61
N GLU A 158 -15.14 -14.69 3.22
CA GLU A 158 -13.88 -15.32 2.85
C GLU A 158 -14.00 -16.85 2.86
N GLY A 159 -13.44 -17.49 1.84
CA GLY A 159 -13.49 -18.94 1.64
C GLY A 159 -14.81 -19.47 1.07
N LYS A 160 -15.89 -18.67 1.01
CA LYS A 160 -17.17 -19.08 0.41
C LYS A 160 -17.26 -18.66 -1.06
N ASN A 161 -16.56 -19.39 -1.92
CA ASN A 161 -16.41 -19.09 -3.34
C ASN A 161 -17.39 -19.82 -4.27
N GLY A 162 -18.35 -20.55 -3.70
CA GLY A 162 -19.31 -21.35 -4.46
C GLY A 162 -18.82 -22.76 -4.74
N LEU A 163 -19.49 -23.42 -5.68
CA LEU A 163 -19.17 -24.77 -6.11
C LEU A 163 -17.73 -24.81 -6.68
N PRO A 164 -16.89 -25.78 -6.29
CA PRO A 164 -15.53 -25.91 -6.80
C PRO A 164 -15.46 -25.97 -8.33
N ASP A 165 -14.37 -25.43 -8.88
CA ASP A 165 -14.15 -25.43 -10.33
C ASP A 165 -14.10 -26.87 -10.86
N GLY A 166 -14.74 -27.09 -12.02
CA GLY A 166 -14.85 -28.41 -12.66
C GLY A 166 -15.94 -29.34 -12.11
N GLN A 167 -16.66 -28.97 -11.04
CA GLN A 167 -17.83 -29.74 -10.58
C GLN A 167 -19.12 -29.25 -11.24
N GLU A 168 -19.94 -30.14 -11.77
CA GLU A 168 -21.22 -29.75 -12.41
C GLU A 168 -22.40 -29.68 -11.43
N SER A 169 -22.27 -30.29 -10.25
CA SER A 169 -23.30 -30.30 -9.21
C SER A 169 -22.71 -30.47 -7.82
N GLY A 170 -23.45 -30.06 -6.79
CA GLY A 170 -23.07 -30.27 -5.39
C GLY A 170 -24.28 -30.12 -4.47
N ASP A 171 -24.03 -30.16 -3.16
CA ASP A 171 -25.08 -29.95 -2.16
C ASP A 171 -25.70 -28.55 -2.29
N THR A 172 -27.01 -28.50 -2.51
CA THR A 172 -27.75 -27.27 -2.80
C THR A 172 -27.84 -26.32 -1.61
N ARG A 173 -27.71 -26.83 -0.38
CA ARG A 173 -27.69 -26.03 0.85
C ARG A 173 -26.29 -25.49 1.12
N LEU A 174 -25.26 -26.30 0.90
CA LEU A 174 -23.86 -25.91 1.10
C LEU A 174 -23.45 -24.80 0.12
N TYR A 175 -23.82 -24.93 -1.15
CA TYR A 175 -23.46 -23.98 -2.21
C TYR A 175 -24.58 -23.00 -2.55
N GLN A 176 -25.47 -22.74 -1.58
CA GLN A 176 -26.53 -21.75 -1.75
C GLN A 176 -25.95 -20.34 -1.92
N ALA A 177 -26.56 -19.55 -2.80
CA ALA A 177 -26.17 -18.17 -3.03
C ALA A 177 -26.20 -17.35 -1.72
N PRO A 178 -25.13 -16.58 -1.41
CA PRO A 178 -25.05 -15.83 -0.16
C PRO A 178 -26.23 -14.87 0.04
N PRO A 179 -26.57 -14.50 1.29
CA PRO A 179 -27.69 -13.61 1.56
C PRO A 179 -27.48 -12.23 0.91
N ALA A 180 -28.59 -11.55 0.62
CA ALA A 180 -28.56 -10.20 0.08
C ALA A 180 -27.84 -9.24 1.04
N ALA A 181 -27.09 -8.29 0.49
CA ALA A 181 -26.38 -7.26 1.24
C ALA A 181 -27.24 -6.02 1.52
N GLY A 182 -28.51 -6.01 1.11
CA GLY A 182 -29.39 -4.84 1.23
C GLY A 182 -29.09 -3.73 0.21
N LYS A 183 -28.26 -4.04 -0.81
CA LYS A 183 -27.92 -3.14 -1.92
C LYS A 183 -28.27 -3.82 -3.26
N SER A 184 -28.49 -3.02 -4.28
CA SER A 184 -28.77 -3.50 -5.64
C SER A 184 -28.19 -2.56 -6.69
N LEU A 185 -27.93 -3.11 -7.87
CA LEU A 185 -27.51 -2.34 -9.04
C LEU A 185 -28.72 -1.95 -9.90
N GLY A 186 -28.66 -0.76 -10.48
CA GLY A 186 -29.57 -0.23 -11.50
C GLY A 186 -28.96 -0.29 -12.89
N ALA A 187 -29.74 0.08 -13.91
CA ALA A 187 -29.30 0.12 -15.30
C ALA A 187 -28.06 1.02 -15.45
N GLY A 188 -27.06 0.54 -16.19
CA GLY A 188 -25.81 1.28 -16.41
C GLY A 188 -24.79 1.20 -15.27
N ASP A 189 -25.14 0.66 -14.10
CA ASP A 189 -24.17 0.46 -13.03
C ASP A 189 -23.08 -0.52 -13.48
N ARG A 190 -21.82 -0.14 -13.23
CA ARG A 190 -20.63 -0.89 -13.63
C ARG A 190 -19.97 -1.57 -12.44
N VAL A 191 -19.43 -2.75 -12.69
CA VAL A 191 -18.69 -3.55 -11.71
C VAL A 191 -17.44 -4.15 -12.34
N VAL A 192 -16.36 -4.28 -11.57
CA VAL A 192 -15.13 -4.96 -11.99
C VAL A 192 -15.06 -6.34 -11.34
N LEU A 193 -14.78 -7.36 -12.15
CA LEU A 193 -14.71 -8.76 -11.76
C LEU A 193 -13.35 -9.09 -11.15
N SER A 194 -13.35 -9.64 -9.94
CA SER A 194 -12.18 -10.25 -9.31
C SER A 194 -12.09 -11.75 -9.61
N ARG A 195 -13.23 -12.45 -9.55
CA ARG A 195 -13.35 -13.88 -9.87
C ARG A 195 -14.79 -14.30 -10.12
N THR A 196 -15.00 -15.46 -10.70
CA THR A 196 -16.32 -16.11 -10.78
C THR A 196 -16.52 -17.16 -9.69
N GLY A 197 -17.78 -17.47 -9.41
CA GLY A 197 -18.20 -18.57 -8.54
C GLY A 197 -19.61 -19.02 -8.93
N ARG A 198 -19.92 -20.30 -8.75
CA ARG A 198 -21.26 -20.85 -9.06
C ARG A 198 -22.01 -21.16 -7.78
N PHE A 199 -23.26 -20.70 -7.69
CA PHE A 199 -24.09 -20.86 -6.51
C PHE A 199 -25.51 -21.28 -6.89
N TYR A 200 -26.16 -22.07 -6.03
CA TYR A 200 -27.56 -22.40 -6.19
C TYR A 200 -28.47 -21.24 -5.75
N VAL A 201 -29.36 -20.82 -6.65
CA VAL A 201 -30.43 -19.88 -6.36
C VAL A 201 -31.74 -20.65 -6.34
N THR A 202 -32.41 -20.69 -5.18
CA THR A 202 -33.70 -21.36 -5.05
C THR A 202 -34.84 -20.38 -5.30
N LYS A 203 -35.69 -20.67 -6.28
CA LYS A 203 -36.95 -19.96 -6.55
C LYS A 203 -38.06 -20.98 -6.71
N HIS A 204 -39.20 -20.75 -6.06
CA HIS A 204 -40.39 -21.63 -6.16
C HIS A 204 -40.06 -23.13 -5.95
N ASN A 205 -39.21 -23.44 -4.96
CA ASN A 205 -38.69 -24.78 -4.65
C ASN A 205 -37.79 -25.44 -5.72
N GLU A 206 -37.42 -24.72 -6.78
CA GLU A 206 -36.46 -25.17 -7.77
C GLU A 206 -35.09 -24.52 -7.52
N ALA A 207 -34.04 -25.33 -7.46
CA ALA A 207 -32.67 -24.87 -7.26
C ALA A 207 -31.92 -24.83 -8.59
N THR A 208 -31.62 -23.63 -9.07
CA THR A 208 -30.85 -23.45 -10.31
C THR A 208 -29.42 -23.06 -9.96
N LEU A 209 -28.44 -23.73 -10.57
CA LEU A 209 -27.05 -23.33 -10.47
C LEU A 209 -26.81 -22.10 -11.35
N THR A 210 -26.30 -21.02 -10.77
CA THR A 210 -26.10 -19.74 -11.47
C THR A 210 -24.68 -19.25 -11.26
N THR A 211 -24.09 -18.67 -12.32
CA THR A 211 -22.78 -18.02 -12.25
C THR A 211 -22.90 -16.63 -11.66
N PHE A 212 -22.09 -16.37 -10.64
CA PHE A 212 -21.90 -15.07 -10.02
C PHE A 212 -20.48 -14.57 -10.24
N GLY A 213 -20.33 -13.26 -10.26
CA GLY A 213 -19.04 -12.57 -10.18
C GLY A 213 -18.84 -12.04 -8.76
N LEU A 214 -17.65 -12.25 -8.20
CA LEU A 214 -17.17 -11.49 -7.06
C LEU A 214 -16.63 -10.19 -7.62
N VAL A 215 -17.25 -9.08 -7.24
CA VAL A 215 -17.01 -7.79 -7.87
C VAL A 215 -16.79 -6.68 -6.86
N HIS A 216 -16.11 -5.63 -7.32
CA HIS A 216 -16.13 -4.31 -6.71
C HIS A 216 -17.02 -3.38 -7.55
N LEU A 217 -17.80 -2.53 -6.89
CA LEU A 217 -18.57 -1.49 -7.59
C LEU A 217 -17.64 -0.42 -8.13
N LEU A 218 -17.89 0.04 -9.34
CA LEU A 218 -17.10 1.09 -9.98
C LEU A 218 -17.76 2.45 -9.84
N LYS A 219 -16.93 3.46 -9.55
CA LYS A 219 -17.27 4.88 -9.72
C LYS A 219 -16.28 5.46 -10.73
N GLY A 220 -16.71 5.60 -11.99
CA GLY A 220 -15.78 5.82 -13.10
C GLY A 220 -14.90 4.58 -13.30
N GLU A 221 -13.57 4.75 -13.23
CA GLU A 221 -12.60 3.64 -13.26
C GLU A 221 -12.11 3.22 -11.86
N THR A 222 -12.63 3.84 -10.80
CA THR A 222 -12.21 3.54 -9.42
C THR A 222 -13.05 2.41 -8.84
N ALA A 223 -12.40 1.33 -8.41
CA ALA A 223 -13.02 0.25 -7.66
C ALA A 223 -13.26 0.65 -6.19
N GLY A 224 -14.46 0.38 -5.68
CA GLY A 224 -14.75 0.50 -4.25
C GLY A 224 -14.03 -0.55 -3.40
N ASN A 225 -13.93 -0.33 -2.09
CA ASN A 225 -13.19 -1.23 -1.19
C ASN A 225 -13.97 -2.51 -0.81
N GLU A 226 -15.28 -2.53 -1.01
CA GLU A 226 -16.15 -3.64 -0.60
C GLU A 226 -16.40 -4.60 -1.77
N GLN A 227 -16.42 -5.90 -1.46
CA GLN A 227 -16.69 -6.96 -2.42
C GLN A 227 -18.10 -7.52 -2.26
N TYR A 228 -18.71 -7.85 -3.40
CA TYR A 228 -20.05 -8.41 -3.47
C TYR A 228 -20.14 -9.53 -4.49
N TRP A 229 -21.00 -10.50 -4.23
CA TRP A 229 -21.44 -11.44 -5.26
C TRP A 229 -22.61 -10.84 -6.02
N VAL A 230 -22.52 -10.81 -7.35
CA VAL A 230 -23.60 -10.39 -8.26
C VAL A 230 -23.80 -11.43 -9.35
N THR A 231 -25.04 -11.64 -9.80
CA THR A 231 -25.31 -12.55 -10.92
C THR A 231 -24.59 -12.07 -12.18
N LEU A 232 -24.06 -12.99 -12.98
CA LEU A 232 -23.54 -12.71 -14.33
C LEU A 232 -24.45 -13.28 -15.42
N ASP A 233 -25.75 -13.41 -15.12
CA ASP A 233 -26.76 -13.81 -16.10
C ASP A 233 -26.68 -12.90 -17.35
N PRO A 234 -26.40 -13.45 -18.54
CA PRO A 234 -26.28 -12.67 -19.77
C PRO A 234 -27.53 -11.87 -20.16
N ALA A 235 -28.69 -12.22 -19.62
CA ALA A 235 -29.93 -11.46 -19.81
C ALA A 235 -29.98 -10.18 -18.96
N LEU A 236 -29.17 -10.07 -17.91
CA LEU A 236 -29.18 -8.95 -16.95
C LEU A 236 -27.91 -8.12 -17.01
N MET A 237 -26.77 -8.76 -17.30
CA MET A 237 -25.44 -8.14 -17.33
C MET A 237 -24.82 -8.29 -18.72
N GLU A 238 -24.00 -7.32 -19.11
CA GLU A 238 -23.21 -7.37 -20.34
C GLU A 238 -21.74 -7.02 -20.07
N PRO A 239 -20.77 -7.60 -20.81
CA PRO A 239 -19.38 -7.18 -20.75
C PRO A 239 -19.21 -5.70 -21.12
N ASP A 240 -18.31 -5.01 -20.42
CA ASP A 240 -18.11 -3.57 -20.55
C ASP A 240 -16.61 -3.20 -20.49
N GLY A 241 -15.82 -3.92 -21.28
CA GLY A 241 -14.37 -3.76 -21.37
C GLY A 241 -13.62 -4.32 -20.18
N GLU A 242 -12.40 -3.82 -19.96
CA GLU A 242 -11.52 -4.20 -18.87
C GLU A 242 -10.86 -2.96 -18.27
N ILE A 243 -10.50 -3.03 -16.98
CA ILE A 243 -9.74 -1.98 -16.30
C ILE A 243 -8.58 -2.58 -15.51
N GLN A 244 -7.54 -1.79 -15.24
CA GLN A 244 -6.47 -2.16 -14.33
C GLN A 244 -6.82 -1.70 -12.91
N ALA A 245 -7.78 -2.37 -12.25
CA ALA A 245 -8.36 -1.92 -10.98
C ALA A 245 -7.36 -1.77 -9.83
N LEU A 246 -6.25 -2.53 -9.87
CA LEU A 246 -5.17 -2.45 -8.88
C LEU A 246 -4.25 -1.24 -9.12
N MET A 247 -4.31 -0.61 -10.29
CA MET A 247 -3.50 0.56 -10.61
C MET A 247 -4.00 1.76 -9.80
N PRO A 248 -3.14 2.44 -9.03
CA PRO A 248 -3.52 3.62 -8.27
C PRO A 248 -4.01 4.76 -9.16
N ALA A 249 -4.93 5.58 -8.65
CA ALA A 249 -5.55 6.66 -9.41
C ALA A 249 -4.55 7.66 -10.03
N TRP A 250 -3.45 7.99 -9.33
CA TRP A 250 -2.41 8.88 -9.89
C TRP A 250 -1.69 8.23 -11.08
N MET A 251 -1.48 6.92 -11.04
CA MET A 251 -0.80 6.15 -12.08
C MET A 251 -1.71 5.93 -13.29
N GLN A 252 -3.02 5.75 -13.07
CA GLN A 252 -4.02 5.74 -14.15
C GLN A 252 -4.01 7.07 -14.91
N LYS A 253 -4.04 8.21 -14.19
CA LYS A 253 -3.92 9.55 -14.80
C LYS A 253 -2.60 9.73 -15.55
N ALA A 254 -1.49 9.28 -14.98
CA ALA A 254 -0.19 9.31 -15.65
C ALA A 254 -0.19 8.48 -16.94
N LYS A 255 -0.81 7.29 -16.91
CA LYS A 255 -0.95 6.40 -18.07
C LYS A 255 -1.82 7.04 -19.17
N GLU A 256 -2.90 7.72 -18.81
CA GLU A 256 -3.77 8.45 -19.76
C GLU A 256 -3.01 9.54 -20.53
N LYS A 257 -1.99 10.16 -19.92
CA LYS A 257 -1.11 11.12 -20.62
C LYS A 257 -0.21 10.47 -21.66
N GLY A 258 -0.03 9.14 -21.62
CA GLY A 258 0.67 8.37 -22.65
C GLY A 258 2.18 8.57 -22.71
N VAL A 259 2.79 9.20 -21.69
CA VAL A 259 4.24 9.42 -21.62
C VAL A 259 4.87 8.43 -20.65
N PHE A 260 5.70 7.53 -21.18
CA PHE A 260 6.40 6.50 -20.43
C PHE A 260 7.91 6.73 -20.42
N ASP A 261 8.59 6.17 -19.43
CA ASP A 261 10.07 6.12 -19.31
C ASP A 261 10.78 7.48 -19.14
N TRP A 262 10.00 8.58 -19.12
CA TRP A 262 10.47 9.95 -18.92
C TRP A 262 9.93 10.55 -17.63
N VAL A 263 10.73 11.44 -17.00
CA VAL A 263 10.25 12.22 -15.85
C VAL A 263 9.19 13.20 -16.34
N GLN A 264 8.06 13.22 -15.66
CA GLN A 264 7.01 14.20 -15.83
C GLN A 264 6.93 15.06 -14.56
N PRO A 265 6.82 16.39 -14.70
CA PRO A 265 6.55 17.24 -13.56
C PRO A 265 5.15 16.92 -13.03
N GLY A 266 5.06 16.77 -11.72
CA GLY A 266 3.81 16.92 -11.01
C GLY A 266 3.57 18.41 -10.76
N GLY A 267 2.33 18.87 -10.88
CA GLY A 267 1.97 20.26 -10.65
C GLY A 267 1.33 20.45 -9.28
N GLU A 268 1.42 21.65 -8.70
CA GLU A 268 0.63 22.09 -7.53
C GLU A 268 -0.86 22.27 -7.91
N THR A 269 -1.47 21.21 -8.43
CA THR A 269 -2.83 21.20 -8.95
C THR A 269 -3.66 20.15 -8.22
N GLU A 270 -4.98 20.34 -8.19
CA GLU A 270 -5.91 19.35 -7.59
C GLU A 270 -5.80 17.96 -8.24
N GLU A 271 -5.35 17.88 -9.50
CA GLU A 271 -5.14 16.63 -10.23
C GLU A 271 -4.18 15.69 -9.50
N TRP A 272 -3.12 16.26 -8.91
CA TRP A 272 -1.96 15.54 -8.36
C TRP A 272 -1.96 15.44 -6.84
N LYS A 273 -3.05 15.86 -6.19
CA LYS A 273 -3.21 15.67 -4.75
C LYS A 273 -3.36 14.20 -4.39
N VAL A 274 -2.66 13.79 -3.34
CA VAL A 274 -2.69 12.45 -2.78
C VAL A 274 -2.92 12.52 -1.28
N SER A 275 -3.50 11.47 -0.71
CA SER A 275 -3.85 11.42 0.70
C SER A 275 -3.15 10.27 1.41
N ALA A 276 -2.77 10.49 2.66
CA ALA A 276 -2.14 9.49 3.50
C ALA A 276 -3.00 8.23 3.60
N GLY A 277 -2.39 7.08 3.34
CA GLY A 277 -3.03 5.76 3.35
C GLY A 277 -3.70 5.37 2.02
N THR A 278 -3.70 6.25 1.01
CA THR A 278 -4.15 5.85 -0.35
C THR A 278 -3.04 5.10 -1.09
N PRO A 279 -3.39 4.22 -2.05
CA PRO A 279 -2.39 3.42 -2.79
C PRO A 279 -1.37 4.27 -3.56
N VAL A 280 -0.10 3.91 -3.44
CA VAL A 280 1.03 4.44 -4.24
C VAL A 280 1.29 3.56 -5.45
N GLY A 281 1.24 2.24 -5.26
CA GLY A 281 1.61 1.27 -6.28
C GLY A 281 1.99 -0.06 -5.65
N PHE A 282 2.55 -0.94 -6.46
CA PHE A 282 3.12 -2.22 -6.04
C PHE A 282 4.62 -2.21 -6.30
N MET A 283 5.34 -3.14 -5.68
CA MET A 283 6.77 -3.33 -5.86
C MET A 283 7.07 -3.76 -7.30
N GLY A 284 8.08 -3.16 -7.89
CA GLY A 284 8.65 -3.57 -9.17
C GLY A 284 9.66 -4.68 -8.97
N CYS A 285 9.81 -5.48 -10.01
CA CYS A 285 10.79 -6.56 -10.09
C CYS A 285 12.13 -6.02 -10.61
N GLU A 286 13.21 -6.41 -9.97
CA GLU A 286 14.57 -6.12 -10.44
C GLU A 286 15.37 -7.43 -10.50
N ASP A 287 16.08 -7.61 -11.61
CA ASP A 287 17.07 -8.66 -11.78
C ASP A 287 18.45 -8.06 -11.47
N TYR A 288 19.25 -8.71 -10.63
CA TYR A 288 20.61 -8.27 -10.32
C TYR A 288 21.62 -9.43 -10.43
N PRO A 289 22.91 -9.11 -10.62
CA PRO A 289 23.98 -10.10 -10.60
C PRO A 289 23.96 -10.90 -9.28
N GLY A 290 23.83 -12.23 -9.39
CA GLY A 290 23.89 -13.12 -8.24
C GLY A 290 25.29 -13.24 -7.66
N SER A 291 25.37 -13.83 -6.48
CA SER A 291 26.63 -14.06 -5.76
C SER A 291 27.61 -14.99 -6.50
N GLU A 292 27.12 -15.90 -7.34
CA GLU A 292 27.92 -16.78 -8.19
C GLU A 292 28.04 -16.26 -9.63
N GLY A 293 29.16 -16.58 -10.29
CA GLY A 293 29.47 -16.11 -11.63
C GLY A 293 28.43 -16.52 -12.68
N GLY A 294 27.61 -15.56 -13.10
CA GLY A 294 26.64 -15.73 -14.19
C GLY A 294 25.21 -16.04 -13.72
N GLN A 295 24.98 -16.18 -12.41
CA GLN A 295 23.63 -16.25 -11.86
C GLN A 295 22.96 -14.88 -11.86
N VAL A 296 21.64 -14.90 -11.98
CA VAL A 296 20.77 -13.73 -11.86
C VAL A 296 19.84 -14.00 -10.70
N GLU A 297 19.88 -13.10 -9.72
CA GLU A 297 18.94 -13.07 -8.61
C GLU A 297 17.82 -12.07 -8.93
N ARG A 298 16.67 -12.26 -8.30
CA ARG A 298 15.47 -11.48 -8.55
C ARG A 298 14.82 -11.12 -7.24
N GLU A 299 14.39 -9.87 -7.14
CA GLU A 299 13.68 -9.34 -5.98
C GLU A 299 12.54 -8.43 -6.44
N TRP A 300 11.47 -8.40 -5.66
CA TRP A 300 10.47 -7.35 -5.75
C TRP A 300 10.64 -6.43 -4.57
N PHE A 301 10.94 -5.17 -4.82
CA PHE A 301 11.12 -4.20 -3.73
C PHE A 301 10.66 -2.80 -4.11
N VAL A 302 10.58 -1.95 -3.09
CA VAL A 302 10.48 -0.51 -3.25
C VAL A 302 11.60 0.13 -2.46
N HIS A 303 12.19 1.18 -3.04
CA HIS A 303 13.10 2.06 -2.32
C HIS A 303 12.31 3.29 -1.85
N LEU A 304 12.38 3.57 -0.54
CA LEU A 304 11.63 4.63 0.10
C LEU A 304 12.55 5.62 0.79
N GLU A 305 12.52 6.86 0.33
CA GLU A 305 13.33 7.95 0.87
C GLU A 305 12.42 9.10 1.36
N VAL A 306 12.82 9.72 2.48
CA VAL A 306 12.24 10.97 2.97
C VAL A 306 13.33 12.01 3.06
N LEU A 307 13.15 13.11 2.35
CA LEU A 307 14.16 14.17 2.24
C LEU A 307 13.51 15.54 2.36
N SER A 308 14.28 16.53 2.80
CA SER A 308 13.84 17.92 2.89
C SER A 308 15.02 18.84 2.62
N ALA A 309 14.80 19.79 1.71
CA ALA A 309 15.69 20.91 1.46
C ALA A 309 15.14 22.22 2.07
N ASP A 310 14.13 22.12 2.95
CA ASP A 310 13.50 23.31 3.54
C ASP A 310 14.50 24.01 4.49
N PRO A 311 14.84 25.29 4.26
CA PRO A 311 15.75 26.03 5.12
C PRO A 311 15.23 26.20 6.56
N LYS A 312 13.94 25.95 6.81
CA LYS A 312 13.34 25.95 8.16
C LYS A 312 13.69 24.71 8.98
N MET A 313 14.30 23.67 8.42
CA MET A 313 14.60 22.42 9.12
C MET A 313 15.27 22.62 10.51
N PRO A 314 16.33 23.45 10.66
CA PRO A 314 16.93 23.67 11.99
C PRO A 314 15.96 24.29 13.00
N LYS A 315 15.09 25.21 12.55
CA LYS A 315 14.06 25.84 13.40
C LYS A 315 12.92 24.88 13.71
N PHE A 316 12.51 24.06 12.75
CA PHE A 316 11.52 23.01 12.95
C PHE A 316 11.95 22.05 14.06
N LEU A 317 13.20 21.56 14.02
CA LEU A 317 13.73 20.63 15.01
C LEU A 317 13.98 21.27 16.38
N SER A 318 14.46 22.51 16.42
CA SER A 318 14.72 23.23 17.68
C SER A 318 13.47 23.82 18.33
N ASN A 319 12.36 23.92 17.58
CA ASN A 319 11.05 24.41 18.04
C ASN A 319 11.11 25.71 18.89
N PRO A 320 11.76 26.80 18.41
CA PRO A 320 11.86 28.04 19.16
C PRO A 320 10.50 28.70 19.39
N ALA A 321 9.53 28.41 18.53
CA ALA A 321 8.17 28.94 18.62
C ALA A 321 7.31 28.24 19.69
N GLY A 322 7.86 27.23 20.38
CA GLY A 322 7.21 26.53 21.48
C GLY A 322 5.92 25.83 21.07
N VAL A 323 5.86 25.29 19.84
CA VAL A 323 4.71 24.52 19.37
C VAL A 323 4.53 23.29 20.26
N LYS A 324 3.30 23.07 20.71
CA LYS A 324 2.93 21.94 21.56
C LYS A 324 2.22 20.89 20.71
N GLY A 325 2.69 19.65 20.79
CA GLY A 325 2.04 18.48 20.19
C GLY A 325 1.57 17.48 21.23
N GLU A 326 0.81 16.49 20.79
CA GLU A 326 0.35 15.37 21.62
C GLU A 326 1.51 14.46 22.02
N LYS A 327 2.39 14.14 21.07
CA LYS A 327 3.61 13.38 21.32
C LYS A 327 4.63 14.27 21.99
N ARG A 328 5.10 13.83 23.15
CA ARG A 328 6.17 14.51 23.90
C ARG A 328 7.38 13.60 23.89
N THR A 329 8.56 14.16 23.69
CA THR A 329 9.82 13.44 23.81
C THR A 329 10.70 14.11 24.87
N VAL A 330 11.56 13.31 25.49
CA VAL A 330 12.61 13.78 26.38
C VAL A 330 13.92 13.71 25.60
N LEU A 331 14.57 14.86 25.45
CA LEU A 331 15.94 14.95 24.97
C LEU A 331 16.88 14.77 26.17
N ALA A 332 17.53 13.61 26.24
CA ALA A 332 18.51 13.31 27.29
C ALA A 332 19.93 13.62 26.77
N PRO A 333 20.65 14.59 27.36
CA PRO A 333 22.03 14.89 26.97
C PRO A 333 22.99 13.73 27.23
N LYS A 334 24.09 13.69 26.47
CA LYS A 334 25.25 12.84 26.77
C LYS A 334 25.72 13.07 28.22
N GLY A 335 26.14 12.01 28.89
CA GLY A 335 26.70 12.04 30.25
C GLY A 335 25.67 12.02 31.37
N LYS A 336 24.37 11.90 31.07
CA LYS A 336 23.34 11.72 32.12
C LYS A 336 23.44 10.34 32.76
N ILE A 337 23.34 10.27 34.09
CA ILE A 337 23.36 9.04 34.87
C ILE A 337 22.07 8.24 34.59
N LEU A 338 22.21 6.94 34.34
CA LEU A 338 21.06 6.04 34.18
C LEU A 338 20.60 5.56 35.56
N TYR A 339 19.28 5.38 35.72
CA TYR A 339 18.67 4.94 36.96
C TYR A 339 17.95 3.61 36.74
N THR A 340 18.10 2.68 37.68
CA THR A 340 17.28 1.46 37.73
C THR A 340 15.99 1.78 38.48
N ARG A 341 14.85 1.47 37.87
CA ARG A 341 13.53 1.57 38.49
C ARG A 341 13.20 0.26 39.21
N GLN A 342 12.87 0.35 40.50
CA GLN A 342 12.32 -0.75 41.28
C GLN A 342 10.88 -0.42 41.65
N MET A 343 9.96 -1.36 41.39
CA MET A 343 8.56 -1.22 41.76
C MET A 343 8.31 -1.95 43.08
N THR A 344 7.74 -1.25 44.04
CA THR A 344 7.12 -1.83 45.24
C THR A 344 5.62 -1.59 45.20
N ASP A 345 4.84 -2.37 45.96
CA ASP A 345 3.36 -2.32 45.98
C ASP A 345 2.77 -0.93 46.30
N ALA A 346 3.58 -0.01 46.84
CA ALA A 346 3.17 1.35 47.19
C ALA A 346 3.87 2.48 46.40
N GLN A 347 5.05 2.24 45.78
CA GLN A 347 5.80 3.30 45.09
C GLN A 347 6.94 2.79 44.19
N ALA A 348 7.30 3.60 43.19
CA ALA A 348 8.51 3.42 42.38
C ALA A 348 9.71 4.11 43.04
N THR A 349 10.81 3.38 43.23
CA THR A 349 12.11 3.92 43.67
C THR A 349 13.12 3.90 42.53
N PHE A 350 13.99 4.91 42.47
CA PHE A 350 15.01 5.06 41.44
C PHE A 350 16.38 5.07 42.07
N THR A 351 17.24 4.11 41.70
CA THR A 351 18.62 4.02 42.18
C THR A 351 19.58 4.37 41.05
N ALA A 352 20.47 5.33 41.29
CA ALA A 352 21.50 5.70 40.33
C ALA A 352 22.41 4.49 40.03
N THR A 353 22.70 4.26 38.75
CA THR A 353 23.69 3.28 38.30
C THR A 353 25.05 3.95 38.10
N SER A 354 26.09 3.15 37.89
CA SER A 354 27.40 3.65 37.44
C SER A 354 27.44 3.99 35.94
N ALA A 355 26.39 3.66 35.19
CA ALA A 355 26.33 3.91 33.76
C ALA A 355 25.85 5.33 33.45
N THR A 356 26.43 5.92 32.41
CA THR A 356 25.99 7.20 31.85
C THR A 356 25.62 7.05 30.38
N LEU A 357 24.77 7.95 29.90
CA LEU A 357 24.34 8.00 28.51
C LEU A 357 25.54 8.34 27.61
N GLY A 358 25.99 7.41 26.77
CA GLY A 358 27.19 7.58 25.91
C GLY A 358 27.05 8.63 24.80
N ALA A 359 25.82 8.93 24.39
CA ALA A 359 25.47 9.94 23.39
C ALA A 359 24.14 10.61 23.75
N GLN A 360 23.83 11.77 23.17
CA GLN A 360 22.50 12.37 23.33
C GLN A 360 21.44 11.43 22.72
N CYS A 361 20.30 11.24 23.39
CA CYS A 361 19.19 10.47 22.85
C CYS A 361 17.85 11.20 22.99
N VAL A 362 16.91 10.84 22.13
CA VAL A 362 15.52 11.30 22.16
C VAL A 362 14.65 10.09 22.51
N LEU A 363 13.90 10.19 23.61
CA LEU A 363 13.05 9.12 24.09
C LEU A 363 11.58 9.59 24.11
N PRO A 364 10.60 8.74 23.77
CA PRO A 364 9.19 9.04 24.00
C PRO A 364 8.96 9.36 25.47
N ARG A 365 8.17 10.38 25.77
CA ARG A 365 7.92 10.80 27.16
C ARG A 365 7.38 9.63 27.99
N GLU A 366 6.52 8.82 27.40
CA GLU A 366 5.89 7.65 28.02
C GLU A 366 6.92 6.58 28.40
N ALA A 367 8.02 6.48 27.64
CA ALA A 367 9.15 5.60 27.94
C ALA A 367 10.13 6.19 28.98
N THR A 368 9.95 7.47 29.34
CA THR A 368 10.81 8.20 30.30
C THR A 368 10.10 8.63 31.58
N THR A 369 8.79 8.40 31.67
CA THR A 369 8.01 8.68 32.88
C THR A 369 8.04 7.51 33.87
N PRO A 370 7.91 7.80 35.17
CA PRO A 370 8.07 6.82 36.24
C PRO A 370 7.15 5.62 36.23
#